data_AF-A0A524KS47-F1
#
_entry.id   AF-A0A524KS47-F1
#
_cell.length_a   1.000
_cell.length_b   1.000
_cell.length_c   1.000
_cell.angle_alpha   90.00
_cell.angle_beta   90.00
_cell.angle_gamma   90.00
#
_symmetry.space_group_name_H-M   'P 1'
#
loop_
_entity.id
_entity.type
_entity.pdbx_description
1 polymer ?
#
loop_
_entity_poly.entity_id
_entity_poly.type
_entity_poly.pdbx_seq_one_letter_code
_entity_poly.pdbx_strand_id
1 'polypeptide(L)'
;MAFHSLIAAASRNEVLSLLYQTIAAQGQQSRRFEYIRKQVGAPYLNSNRNILNALKKRDVALAEKLIKRHLDTLIRDVKKYWHTFLD
;
A
#
# COMPACT_ATOMS: atom_id res chain seq x y z
N MET A 1 -1.10 -6.15 -7.40
CA MET A 1 -2.18 -5.37 -8.04
C MET A 1 -3.57 -5.83 -7.62
N ALA A 2 -3.92 -7.12 -7.75
CA ALA A 2 -5.26 -7.63 -7.40
C ALA A 2 -5.66 -7.40 -5.92
N PHE A 3 -4.71 -7.33 -4.99
CA PHE A 3 -5.01 -7.22 -3.56
C PHE A 3 -5.83 -5.97 -3.19
N HIS A 4 -5.38 -4.78 -3.57
CA HIS A 4 -6.06 -3.54 -3.18
C HIS A 4 -7.41 -3.36 -3.92
N SER A 5 -7.50 -3.78 -5.19
CA SER A 5 -8.78 -3.76 -5.91
C SER A 5 -9.81 -4.70 -5.27
N LEU A 6 -9.36 -5.86 -4.76
CA LEU A 6 -10.24 -6.79 -4.04
C LEU A 6 -10.71 -6.22 -2.70
N ILE A 7 -9.85 -5.51 -1.95
CA ILE A 7 -10.26 -4.81 -0.72
C ILE A 7 -11.30 -3.74 -1.04
N ALA A 8 -11.07 -2.93 -2.07
CA ALA A 8 -12.01 -1.89 -2.47
C ALA A 8 -13.38 -2.48 -2.85
N ALA A 9 -13.41 -3.52 -3.69
CA ALA A 9 -14.65 -4.20 -4.04
C ALA A 9 -15.34 -4.84 -2.82
N ALA A 10 -14.58 -5.52 -1.96
CA ALA A 10 -15.11 -6.16 -0.76
C ALA A 10 -15.68 -5.17 0.26
N SER A 11 -15.20 -3.92 0.27
CA SER A 11 -15.72 -2.86 1.15
C SER A 11 -17.13 -2.39 0.76
N ARG A 12 -17.61 -2.72 -0.45
CA ARG A 12 -18.85 -2.19 -1.05
C ARG A 12 -18.91 -0.66 -1.08
N ASN A 13 -17.75 -0.02 -1.03
CA ASN A 13 -17.62 1.43 -1.17
C ASN A 13 -17.28 1.74 -2.65
N GLU A 14 -18.28 2.23 -3.38
CA GLU A 14 -18.16 2.55 -4.81
C GLU A 14 -17.15 3.68 -5.06
N VAL A 15 -17.10 4.67 -4.17
CA VAL A 15 -16.13 5.77 -4.23
C VAL A 15 -14.69 5.23 -4.11
N LEU A 16 -14.44 4.35 -3.15
CA LEU A 16 -13.13 3.72 -2.97
C LEU A 16 -12.73 2.86 -4.17
N SER A 17 -13.71 2.12 -4.72
CA SER A 17 -13.50 1.29 -5.91
C SER A 17 -13.13 2.12 -7.14
N LEU A 18 -13.86 3.21 -7.40
CA LEU A 18 -13.59 4.13 -8.49
C LEU A 18 -12.22 4.81 -8.33
N LEU A 19 -11.92 5.32 -7.13
CA LEU A 19 -10.64 5.95 -6.82
C LEU A 19 -9.47 5.01 -7.11
N TYR A 20 -9.55 3.76 -6.65
CA TYR A 20 -8.50 2.80 -6.91
C TYR A 20 -8.36 2.46 -8.39
N GLN A 21 -9.46 2.35 -9.14
CA GLN A 21 -9.43 2.13 -10.58
C GLN A 21 -8.73 3.27 -11.33
N THR A 22 -9.05 4.53 -10.99
CA THR A 22 -8.40 5.71 -11.57
C THR A 22 -6.89 5.71 -11.31
N ILE A 23 -6.49 5.42 -10.07
CA ILE A 23 -5.07 5.35 -9.69
C ILE A 23 -4.36 4.19 -10.40
N ALA A 24 -5.00 3.03 -10.52
CA ALA A 24 -4.45 1.86 -11.20
C ALA A 24 -4.23 2.11 -12.70
N ALA A 25 -5.15 2.81 -13.36
CA ALA A 25 -5.06 3.16 -14.78
C ALA A 25 -3.82 4.02 -15.11
N GLN A 26 -3.30 4.79 -14.14
CA GLN A 26 -2.09 5.60 -14.31
C GLN A 26 -0.79 4.79 -14.30
N GLY A 27 -0.85 3.47 -14.06
CA GLY A 27 0.29 2.55 -14.19
C GLY A 27 1.41 2.72 -13.14
N GLN A 28 1.21 3.55 -12.11
CA GLN A 28 2.26 3.97 -11.17
C GLN A 28 2.57 2.97 -10.04
N GLN A 29 1.77 1.91 -9.88
CA GLN A 29 1.48 1.39 -8.54
C GLN A 29 2.39 0.27 -8.00
N SER A 30 3.19 -0.43 -8.80
CA SER A 30 4.00 -1.56 -8.28
C SER A 30 5.49 -1.43 -8.57
N ARG A 31 5.88 -1.36 -9.84
CA ARG A 31 7.31 -1.42 -10.21
C ARG A 31 8.10 -0.22 -9.69
N ARG A 32 7.53 0.98 -9.70
CA ARG A 32 8.19 2.21 -9.20
C ARG A 32 8.37 2.18 -7.69
N PHE A 33 7.35 1.77 -6.94
CA PHE A 33 7.46 1.63 -5.49
C PHE A 33 8.42 0.49 -5.10
N GLU A 34 8.38 -0.65 -5.78
CA GLU A 34 9.35 -1.72 -5.55
C GLU A 34 10.79 -1.28 -5.81
N TYR A 35 11.00 -0.49 -6.87
CA TYR A 35 12.31 0.10 -7.16
C TYR A 35 12.76 1.03 -6.03
N ILE A 36 11.95 2.03 -5.65
CA ILE A 36 12.24 2.97 -4.56
C ILE A 36 12.60 2.23 -3.28
N ARG A 37 11.81 1.22 -2.91
CA ARG A 37 12.03 0.42 -1.69
C ARG A 37 13.35 -0.33 -1.69
N LYS A 38 13.76 -0.88 -2.83
CA LYS A 38 15.09 -1.51 -2.97
C LYS A 38 16.21 -0.50 -2.74
N GLN A 39 16.08 0.71 -3.29
CA GLN A 39 17.12 1.75 -3.19
C GLN A 39 17.33 2.24 -1.75
N VAL A 40 16.28 2.25 -0.93
CA VAL A 40 16.38 2.71 0.47
C VAL A 40 16.66 1.59 1.48
N GLY A 41 16.90 0.36 1.01
CA GLY A 41 17.12 -0.83 1.83
C GLY A 41 15.90 -1.21 2.67
N ALA A 42 14.68 -0.86 2.23
CA ALA A 42 13.47 -1.18 2.98
C ALA A 42 13.23 -2.70 2.95
N PRO A 43 13.06 -3.35 4.11
CA PRO A 43 12.80 -4.79 4.14
C PRO A 43 11.51 -5.12 3.39
N TYR A 44 11.48 -6.32 2.80
CA TYR A 44 10.29 -6.85 2.13
C TYR A 44 9.18 -7.06 3.18
N LEU A 45 8.33 -6.05 3.35
CA LEU A 45 7.27 -6.09 4.34
C LEU A 45 6.13 -6.96 3.84
N ASN A 46 5.77 -7.98 4.63
CA ASN A 46 4.55 -8.77 4.51
C ASN A 46 3.28 -7.96 4.86
N SER A 47 3.25 -6.65 4.63
CA SER A 47 2.14 -5.74 4.98
C SER A 47 0.80 -6.25 4.44
N ASN A 48 0.74 -6.63 3.17
CA ASN A 48 -0.49 -7.13 2.55
C ASN A 48 -0.97 -8.44 3.19
N ARG A 49 -0.04 -9.33 3.56
CA ARG A 49 -0.37 -10.59 4.25
C ARG A 49 -0.90 -10.32 5.66
N ASN A 50 -0.30 -9.38 6.38
CA ASN A 50 -0.74 -9.00 7.72
C ASN A 50 -2.13 -8.35 7.69
N ILE A 51 -2.37 -7.44 6.73
CA ILE A 51 -3.69 -6.82 6.51
C ILE A 51 -4.71 -7.90 6.17
N LEU A 52 -4.40 -8.81 5.24
CA LEU A 52 -5.29 -9.91 4.88
C LEU A 52 -5.65 -10.78 6.10
N ASN A 53 -4.68 -11.08 6.96
CA ASN A 53 -4.91 -11.87 8.15
C ASN A 53 -5.82 -11.16 9.17
N ALA A 54 -5.65 -9.84 9.35
CA ALA A 54 -6.53 -9.04 10.20
C ALA A 54 -7.96 -9.00 9.64
N LEU A 55 -8.11 -8.80 8.33
CA LEU A 55 -9.40 -8.84 7.64
C LEU A 55 -10.10 -10.20 7.78
N LYS A 56 -9.36 -11.31 7.61
CA LYS A 56 -9.90 -12.67 7.80
C LYS A 56 -10.40 -12.91 9.22
N LYS A 57 -9.75 -12.32 10.22
CA LYS A 57 -10.16 -12.38 11.64
C LYS A 57 -11.29 -11.41 11.98
N ARG A 58 -11.74 -10.58 11.03
CA ARG A 58 -12.71 -9.48 11.24
C ARG A 58 -12.28 -8.50 12.33
N ASP A 59 -10.97 -8.36 12.55
CA ASP A 59 -10.41 -7.39 13.49
C ASP A 59 -10.24 -6.04 12.80
N VAL A 60 -11.28 -5.21 12.90
CA VAL A 60 -11.36 -3.92 12.20
C VAL A 60 -10.26 -2.97 12.68
N ALA A 61 -10.05 -2.88 14.00
CA ALA A 61 -9.06 -1.97 14.57
C ALA A 61 -7.63 -2.35 14.13
N LEU A 62 -7.31 -3.64 14.13
CA LEU A 62 -6.01 -4.11 13.65
C LEU A 62 -5.85 -3.90 12.15
N ALA A 63 -6.88 -4.18 11.35
CA ALA A 63 -6.84 -3.97 9.90
C ALA A 63 -6.55 -2.50 9.56
N GLU A 64 -7.26 -1.57 10.21
CA GLU A 64 -7.05 -0.13 10.02
C GLU A 64 -5.62 0.29 10.42
N LYS A 65 -5.16 -0.14 11.60
CA LYS A 65 -3.80 0.14 12.08
C LYS A 65 -2.73 -0.35 11.09
N LEU A 66 -2.92 -1.54 10.52
CA LEU A 66 -1.98 -2.12 9.56
C LEU A 66 -2.01 -1.41 8.21
N ILE A 67 -3.19 -0.97 7.73
CA ILE A 67 -3.32 -0.17 6.51
C ILE A 67 -2.64 1.19 6.69
N LYS A 68 -2.88 1.89 7.80
CA LYS A 68 -2.20 3.18 8.12
C LYS A 68 -0.68 3.01 8.12
N ARG A 69 -0.17 2.03 8.86
CA ARG A 69 1.27 1.71 8.88
C ARG A 69 1.84 1.38 7.50
N HIS A 70 1.08 0.68 6.66
CA HIS A 70 1.49 0.37 5.29
C HIS A 70 1.70 1.65 4.46
N LEU A 71 0.74 2.58 4.53
CA LEU A 71 0.83 3.88 3.85
C LEU A 71 1.97 4.75 4.40
N ASP A 72 2.10 4.86 5.72
CA ASP A 72 3.16 5.66 6.37
C ASP A 72 4.56 5.18 5.97
N THR A 73 4.73 3.86 5.81
CA THR A 73 6.01 3.29 5.40
C THR A 73 6.32 3.62 3.95
N LEU A 74 5.32 3.52 3.04
CA LEU A 74 5.51 3.92 1.65
C LEU A 74 5.87 5.40 1.52
N ILE A 75 5.20 6.28 2.26
CA ILE A 75 5.52 7.71 2.31
C ILE A 75 6.96 7.94 2.78
N ARG A 76 7.37 7.24 3.84
CA ARG A 76 8.74 7.33 4.37
C ARG A 76 9.78 6.87 3.36
N ASP A 77 9.52 5.76 2.68
CA ASP A 77 10.44 5.20 1.67
C ASP A 77 10.61 6.15 0.48
N VAL A 78 9.52 6.76 0.00
CA VAL A 78 9.58 7.78 -1.06
C VAL A 78 10.36 9.01 -0.60
N LYS A 79 10.09 9.52 0.62
CA LYS A 79 10.83 10.66 1.17
C LYS A 79 12.31 10.37 1.30
N LYS A 80 12.67 9.19 1.86
CA LYS A 80 14.07 8.78 2.02
C LYS A 80 14.77 8.67 0.67
N TYR A 81 14.13 8.05 -0.32
CA TYR A 81 14.67 7.95 -1.67
C TYR A 81 14.95 9.33 -2.26
N TRP A 82 14.04 10.29 -2.09
CA TRP A 82 14.21 11.66 -2.62
C TRP A 82 15.36 12.43 -1.95
N HIS A 83 15.56 12.25 -0.64
CA HIS A 83 16.70 12.88 0.06
C HIS A 83 18.04 12.34 -0.46
N THR A 84 18.11 11.06 -0.87
CA THR A 84 19.31 10.49 -1.50
C THR A 84 19.73 11.19 -2.81
N PHE A 85 18.87 12.01 -3.43
CA PHE A 85 19.19 12.77 -4.66
C PHE A 85 19.27 14.29 -4.45
N LEU A 86 19.00 14.78 -3.23
CA LEU A 86 19.05 16.21 -2.89
C LEU A 86 20.28 16.57 -2.06
N ASP A 87 21.05 15.57 -1.61
CA ASP A 87 22.38 15.70 -1.03
C ASP A 87 23.45 15.41 -2.11
#